data_AF-A0A839J9E4-F1
#
_entry.id   AF-A0A839J9E4-F1
#
_cell.length_a   1.000
_cell.length_b   1.000
_cell.length_c   1.000
_cell.angle_alpha   90.00
_cell.angle_beta   90.00
_cell.angle_gamma   90.00
#
_symmetry.space_group_name_H-M   'P 1'
#
loop_
_entity.id
_entity.type
_entity.pdbx_description
1 polymer ?
#
loop_
_entity_poly.entity_id
_entity_poly.type
_entity_poly.pdbx_seq_one_letter_code
_entity_poly.pdbx_strand_id
1 'polypeptide(L)' 'MPRPLRQEPCLSKCDWAPTGETRDEYLVFACAGCRSEWVRSEGWTPRNLDGTIAAEVVAELARR' A
#
# COMPACT_ATOMS: atom_id res chain seq x y z
N MET A 1 1.93 6.18 -20.13
CA MET A 1 0.83 6.03 -19.16
C MET A 1 1.32 5.13 -18.05
N PRO A 2 1.24 5.52 -16.77
CA PRO A 2 1.53 4.61 -15.67
C PRO A 2 0.58 3.39 -15.76
N ARG A 3 1.14 2.18 -15.74
CA ARG A 3 0.44 0.90 -15.41
C ARG A 3 -0.53 1.10 -14.22
N PRO A 4 -1.73 0.49 -14.22
CA PRO A 4 -2.58 0.47 -13.03
C PRO A 4 -1.87 -0.21 -11.86
N LEU A 5 -2.18 0.25 -10.63
CA LEU A 5 -1.78 -0.47 -9.41
C LEU A 5 -2.31 -1.90 -9.48
N ARG A 6 -1.48 -2.85 -9.07
CA ARG A 6 -1.84 -4.26 -9.02
C ARG A 6 -2.86 -4.44 -7.89
N GLN A 7 -4.04 -4.93 -8.21
CA GLN A 7 -5.07 -5.29 -7.23
C GLN A 7 -5.32 -6.78 -7.34
N GLU A 8 -5.01 -7.52 -6.28
CA GLU A 8 -5.13 -8.97 -6.22
C GLU A 8 -6.09 -9.33 -5.09
N PRO A 9 -6.84 -10.44 -5.20
CA PRO A 9 -7.75 -10.87 -4.15
C PRO A 9 -7.01 -11.05 -2.82
N CYS A 10 -7.64 -10.59 -1.73
CA CYS A 10 -7.07 -10.73 -0.40
C CYS A 10 -6.90 -12.20 -0.04
N LEU A 11 -5.66 -12.60 0.30
CA LEU A 11 -5.34 -13.96 0.73
C LEU A 11 -5.38 -14.13 2.25
N SER A 12 -5.98 -13.17 2.99
CA SER A 12 -5.96 -13.10 4.45
C SER A 12 -4.53 -13.22 5.02
N LYS A 13 -3.58 -12.60 4.34
CA LYS A 13 -2.15 -12.52 4.70
C LYS A 13 -1.62 -11.11 4.48
N CYS A 14 -2.48 -10.11 4.67
CA CYS A 14 -2.13 -8.73 4.37
C CYS A 14 -1.02 -8.23 5.30
N ASP A 15 0.05 -7.75 4.71
CA ASP A 15 1.21 -7.19 5.41
C ASP A 15 1.82 -6.13 4.50
N TRP A 16 1.53 -4.86 4.79
CA TRP A 16 1.84 -3.75 3.89
C TRP A 16 3.18 -3.13 4.23
N ALA A 17 4.06 -3.07 3.23
CA ALA A 17 5.38 -2.49 3.35
C ALA A 17 5.67 -1.57 2.16
N PRO A 18 6.51 -0.53 2.33
CA PRO A 18 6.96 0.30 1.22
C PRO A 18 7.86 -0.51 0.28
N THR A 19 7.69 -0.32 -1.01
CA THR A 19 8.51 -0.98 -2.04
C THR A 19 9.81 -0.20 -2.35
N GLY A 20 9.88 1.06 -1.93
CA GLY A 20 10.93 1.99 -2.33
C GLY A 20 10.74 2.58 -3.74
N GLU A 21 9.77 2.09 -4.52
CA GLU A 21 9.36 2.68 -5.79
C GLU A 21 8.46 3.89 -5.53
N THR A 22 8.68 4.96 -6.29
CA THR A 22 7.78 6.11 -6.34
C THR A 22 7.06 6.17 -7.68
N ARG A 23 5.77 6.51 -7.64
CA ARG A 23 4.89 6.56 -8.79
C ARG A 23 4.02 7.81 -8.71
N ASP A 24 4.11 8.66 -9.73
CA ASP A 24 3.41 9.95 -9.76
C ASP A 24 3.64 10.73 -8.44
N GLU A 25 4.90 10.74 -7.97
CA GLU A 25 5.35 11.37 -6.71
C GLU A 25 4.86 10.70 -5.41
N TYR A 26 4.14 9.58 -5.49
CA TYR A 26 3.67 8.81 -4.34
C TYR A 26 4.53 7.57 -4.09
N LEU A 27 4.85 7.28 -2.82
CA LEU A 27 5.52 6.03 -2.47
C LEU A 27 4.57 4.84 -2.68
N VAL A 28 5.02 3.84 -3.42
CA VAL A 28 4.26 2.61 -3.66
C VAL A 28 4.47 1.65 -2.50
N PHE A 29 3.37 1.21 -1.91
CA PHE A 29 3.31 0.13 -0.95
C PHE A 29 2.86 -1.14 -1.63
N ALA A 30 3.42 -2.27 -1.23
CA ALA A 30 2.96 -3.57 -1.66
C ALA A 30 2.66 -4.46 -0.47
N CYS A 31 1.58 -5.22 -0.58
CA CYS A 31 1.26 -6.25 0.38
C CYS A 31 2.14 -7.49 0.14
N ALA A 32 2.90 -7.94 1.14
CA ALA A 32 3.73 -9.14 1.03
C ALA A 32 2.90 -10.43 0.80
N GLY A 33 1.65 -10.47 1.26
CA GLY A 33 0.77 -11.63 1.10
C GLY A 33 0.06 -11.72 -0.24
N CYS A 34 -0.71 -10.69 -0.63
CA CYS A 34 -1.48 -10.72 -1.88
C CYS A 34 -0.79 -10.03 -3.05
N ARG A 35 0.30 -9.28 -2.82
CA ARG A 35 1.01 -8.46 -3.83
C ARG A 35 0.18 -7.30 -4.39
N SER A 36 -0.93 -6.94 -3.73
CA SER A 36 -1.63 -5.71 -4.09
C SER A 36 -0.75 -4.50 -3.81
N GLU A 37 -0.89 -3.49 -4.65
CA GLU A 37 -0.17 -2.22 -4.58
C GLU A 37 -1.12 -1.12 -4.10
N TRP A 38 -0.56 -0.16 -3.35
CA TRP A 38 -1.27 0.99 -2.83
C TRP A 38 -0.37 2.23 -2.85
N VAL A 39 -0.97 3.41 -2.99
CA VAL A 39 -0.31 4.72 -2.89
C VAL A 39 -1.21 5.67 -2.11
N ARG A 40 -0.65 6.71 -1.49
CA ARG A 40 -1.43 7.64 -0.65
C ARG A 40 -2.53 8.42 -1.36
N SER A 41 -2.54 8.49 -2.68
CA SER A 41 -3.61 9.13 -3.46
C SER A 41 -4.87 8.28 -3.58
N GLU A 42 -4.81 7.00 -3.21
CA GLU A 42 -5.98 6.12 -3.17
C GLU A 42 -6.95 6.56 -2.04
N GLY A 43 -8.26 6.50 -2.32
CA GLY A 43 -9.31 6.90 -1.36
C GLY A 43 -9.56 5.92 -0.20
N TRP A 44 -8.69 4.93 0.00
CA TRP A 44 -8.81 3.91 1.04
C TRP A 44 -7.44 3.71 1.72
N THR A 45 -7.44 3.25 2.98
CA THR A 45 -6.19 2.99 3.73
C THR A 45 -5.98 1.49 3.92
N PRO A 46 -4.82 0.94 3.52
CA PRO A 46 -4.52 -0.47 3.71
C PRO A 46 -4.35 -0.82 5.17
N ARG A 47 -4.84 -2.00 5.54
CA ARG A 47 -4.67 -2.61 6.86
C ARG A 47 -3.98 -3.96 6.72
N ASN A 48 -3.17 -4.27 7.71
CA ASN A 48 -2.57 -5.57 7.91
C ASN A 48 -3.66 -6.59 8.33
N LEU A 49 -3.30 -7.87 8.30
CA LEU A 49 -4.19 -8.98 8.65
C LEU A 49 -4.76 -8.86 10.07
N ASP A 50 -3.97 -8.35 10.99
CA ASP A 50 -4.37 -8.11 12.39
C ASP A 50 -5.30 -6.90 12.55
N GLY A 51 -5.66 -6.23 11.46
CA GLY A 51 -6.50 -5.03 11.45
C GLY A 51 -5.75 -3.74 11.76
N THR A 52 -4.46 -3.81 12.07
CA THR A 52 -3.62 -2.62 12.28
C THR A 52 -3.25 -1.97 10.95
N ILE A 53 -2.81 -0.70 11.01
CA ILE A 53 -2.21 -0.01 9.86
C ILE A 53 -0.71 0.01 10.10
N ALA A 54 0.08 -0.42 9.11
CA ALA A 54 1.54 -0.39 9.19
C ALA A 54 2.04 1.04 9.49
N ALA A 55 3.06 1.17 10.33
CA ALA A 55 3.55 2.48 10.76
C ALA A 55 4.03 3.34 9.58
N GLU A 56 4.57 2.69 8.56
CA GLU A 56 5.05 3.27 7.31
C GLU A 56 3.90 3.84 6.47
N VAL A 57 2.75 3.16 6.45
CA VAL A 57 1.53 3.67 5.81
C VAL A 57 1.03 4.91 6.54
N VAL A 58 1.01 4.88 7.88
CA VAL A 58 0.64 6.05 8.69
C VAL A 58 1.61 7.22 8.46
N ALA A 59 2.91 6.95 8.39
CA ALA A 59 3.93 7.96 8.12
C ALA A 59 3.76 8.59 6.73
N GLU A 60 3.42 7.79 5.71
CA GLU A 60 3.14 8.30 4.37
C GLU A 60 1.87 9.15 4.32
N LEU A 61 0.80 8.75 5.02
CA LEU A 61 -0.43 9.54 5.14
C LEU A 61 -0.22 10.87 5.87
N ALA A 62 0.76 10.94 6.78
CA ALA A 62 1.12 12.16 7.48
C ALA A 62 1.94 13.15 6.63
N ARG A 63 2.50 12.70 5.49
CA ARG A 63 3.21 13.58 4.55
C ARG A 63 2.19 14.44 3.79
N ARG A 64 2.25 15.76 4.02
CA ARG A 64 1.47 16.78 3.31
C ARG A 64 1.99 16.93 1.89
#